data_AF-A0A6N9TA08-F1
#
_entry.id   AF-A0A6N9TA08-F1
#
_cell.length_a   1.000
_cell.length_b   1.000
_cell.length_c   1.000
_cell.angle_alpha   90.00
_cell.angle_beta   90.00
_cell.angle_gamma   90.00
#
_symmetry.space_group_name_H-M   'P 1'
#
loop_
_entity.id
_entity.type
_entity.pdbx_description
1 polymer ?
#
loop_
_entity_poly.entity_id
_entity_poly.type
_entity_poly.pdbx_seq_one_letter_code
_entity_poly.pdbx_strand_id
1 'polypeptide(L)'
;MVDIAQLPTRRPFHRRRKSDPFSNSDSPKIDYKDVRLLQRYISERGKIVPSRITAVSQKNQRALAKAIKRARFLGLLPYVIK
;
A
#
# COMPACT_ATOMS: atom_id res chain seq x y z
N MET A 1 0.77 22.54 -44.99
CA MET A 1 1.76 21.93 -44.09
C MET A 1 1.46 22.46 -42.71
N VAL A 2 1.05 21.62 -41.75
CA VAL A 2 0.70 22.09 -40.40
C VAL A 2 1.99 22.37 -39.63
N ASP A 3 2.18 23.59 -39.18
CA ASP A 3 3.34 24.01 -38.40
C ASP A 3 3.34 23.34 -37.02
N ILE A 4 4.18 22.31 -36.88
CA ILE A 4 4.33 21.47 -35.68
C ILE A 4 4.72 22.30 -34.43
N ALA A 5 5.24 23.52 -34.63
CA ALA A 5 5.68 24.44 -33.58
C ALA A 5 4.55 25.04 -32.72
N GLN A 6 3.27 24.92 -33.12
CA GLN A 6 2.13 25.54 -32.42
C GLN A 6 1.24 24.55 -31.66
N LEU A 7 1.66 23.28 -31.51
CA LEU A 7 0.89 22.29 -30.76
C LEU A 7 0.97 22.59 -29.24
N PRO A 8 -0.16 22.69 -28.52
CA PRO A 8 -0.14 22.89 -27.08
C PRO A 8 0.55 21.70 -26.40
N THR A 9 1.65 21.97 -25.68
CA THR A 9 2.34 20.96 -24.89
C THR A 9 1.39 20.46 -23.79
N ARG A 10 1.15 19.14 -23.76
CA ARG A 10 0.32 18.54 -22.70
C ARG A 10 0.98 18.83 -21.36
N ARG A 11 0.29 19.58 -20.50
CA ARG A 11 0.74 19.85 -19.12
C ARG A 11 1.04 18.52 -18.44
N PRO A 12 2.24 18.31 -17.86
CA PRO A 12 2.55 17.07 -17.16
C PRO A 12 1.55 16.88 -16.03
N PHE A 13 0.86 15.73 -16.02
CA PHE A 13 -0.08 15.41 -14.96
C PHE A 13 0.69 15.15 -13.67
N HIS A 14 0.83 16.17 -12.83
CA HIS A 14 1.44 16.05 -11.51
C HIS A 14 0.49 15.28 -10.59
N ARG A 15 0.60 13.95 -10.58
CA ARG A 15 -0.07 13.13 -9.58
C ARG A 15 0.60 13.42 -8.23
N ARG A 16 -0.17 13.98 -7.28
CA ARG A 16 0.28 14.19 -5.90
C ARG A 16 0.91 12.91 -5.36
N ARG A 17 2.17 12.98 -4.93
CA ARG A 17 2.85 11.84 -4.30
C ARG A 17 2.15 11.55 -2.98
N LYS A 18 1.69 10.32 -2.80
CA LYS A 18 1.14 9.88 -1.52
C LYS A 18 2.31 9.61 -0.56
N SER A 19 2.17 10.04 0.69
CA SER A 19 3.13 9.75 1.75
C SER A 19 2.92 8.35 2.30
N ASP A 20 4.01 7.68 2.67
CA ASP A 20 3.95 6.37 3.34
C ASP A 20 3.44 6.54 4.77
N PRO A 21 2.36 5.84 5.18
CA PRO A 21 1.87 5.88 6.57
C PRO A 21 2.91 5.45 7.62
N PHE A 22 3.93 4.69 7.21
CA PHE A 22 4.98 4.14 8.08
C PHE A 22 6.33 4.88 7.98
N SER A 23 6.39 6.05 7.33
CA SER A 23 7.65 6.80 7.22
C SER A 23 7.92 7.76 8.38
N ASN A 24 6.90 8.13 9.16
CA ASN A 24 7.03 9.13 10.22
C ASN A 24 7.56 8.50 11.51
N SER A 25 8.20 9.29 12.37
CA SER A 25 8.72 8.85 13.68
C SER A 25 7.64 8.25 14.57
N ASP A 26 6.45 8.82 14.53
CA ASP A 26 5.32 8.43 15.38
C ASP A 26 4.48 7.31 14.74
N SER A 27 4.97 6.72 13.65
CA SER A 27 4.23 5.69 12.95
C SER A 27 4.22 4.38 13.73
N PRO A 28 3.09 3.64 13.72
CA PRO A 28 3.00 2.38 14.41
C PRO A 28 3.95 1.36 13.79
N LYS A 29 4.63 0.60 14.66
CA LYS A 29 5.55 -0.45 14.23
C LYS A 29 4.76 -1.60 13.59
N ILE A 30 5.26 -2.11 12.48
CA ILE A 30 4.65 -3.25 11.78
C ILE A 30 5.01 -4.54 12.54
N ASP A 31 4.07 -5.06 13.33
CA ASP A 31 4.17 -6.38 13.97
C ASP A 31 3.01 -7.30 13.53
N TYR A 32 3.23 -8.62 13.60
CA TYR A 32 2.22 -9.63 13.26
C TYR A 32 1.14 -9.77 14.33
N LYS A 33 1.40 -9.28 15.55
CA LYS A 33 0.49 -9.34 16.70
C LYS A 33 -0.60 -8.27 16.61
N ASP A 34 -0.35 -7.17 15.90
CA ASP A 34 -1.26 -6.04 15.78
C ASP A 34 -2.31 -6.29 14.70
N VAL A 35 -3.24 -7.20 14.99
CA VAL A 35 -4.28 -7.64 14.04
C VAL A 35 -5.09 -6.44 13.50
N ARG A 36 -5.44 -5.49 14.37
CA ARG A 36 -6.21 -4.28 13.99
C ARG A 36 -5.47 -3.42 12.96
N LEU A 37 -4.15 -3.33 13.05
CA LEU A 37 -3.34 -2.60 12.09
C LEU A 37 -3.29 -3.38 10.76
N LEU A 38 -3.00 -4.68 10.83
CA LEU A 38 -2.87 -5.52 9.64
C LEU A 38 -4.17 -5.68 8.85
N GLN A 39 -5.34 -5.70 9.52
CA GLN A 39 -6.65 -5.76 8.87
C GLN A 39 -6.87 -4.61 7.88
N ARG A 40 -6.36 -3.41 8.16
CA ARG A 40 -6.47 -2.24 7.26
C ARG A 40 -5.76 -2.43 5.92
N TYR A 41 -4.82 -3.37 5.86
CA TYR A 41 -4.01 -3.65 4.67
C TYR A 41 -4.41 -4.96 3.97
N ILE A 42 -5.56 -5.50 4.34
CA ILE A 42 -6.17 -6.68 3.73
C ILE A 42 -7.51 -6.25 3.12
N SER A 43 -7.84 -6.80 1.96
CA SER A 43 -9.13 -6.58 1.30
C SER A 43 -10.24 -7.34 2.02
N GLU A 44 -11.49 -7.00 1.74
CA GLU A 44 -12.67 -7.72 2.25
C GLU A 44 -12.60 -9.24 1.98
N ARG A 45 -11.98 -9.65 0.87
CA ARG A 45 -11.78 -11.07 0.52
C ARG A 45 -10.59 -11.74 1.20
N GLY A 46 -9.90 -11.05 2.11
CA GLY A 46 -8.72 -11.59 2.78
C GLY A 46 -7.45 -11.55 1.92
N LYS A 47 -7.35 -10.74 0.86
CA LYS A 47 -6.12 -10.61 0.04
C LYS A 47 -5.29 -9.39 0.48
N ILE A 48 -3.97 -9.43 0.33
CA ILE A 48 -3.12 -8.29 0.70
C ILE A 48 -3.34 -7.15 -0.30
N VAL A 49 -3.64 -5.95 0.19
CA VAL A 49 -3.87 -4.78 -0.67
C VAL A 49 -2.55 -4.31 -1.28
N PRO A 50 -2.49 -4.02 -2.60
CA PRO A 50 -1.27 -3.57 -3.25
C PRO A 50 -0.83 -2.17 -2.81
N SER A 51 0.49 -1.92 -2.82
CA SER A 51 1.11 -0.66 -2.37
C SER A 51 0.58 0.59 -3.09
N ARG A 52 0.12 0.47 -4.35
CA ARG A 52 -0.47 1.59 -5.10
C ARG A 52 -1.73 2.18 -4.44
N ILE A 53 -2.46 1.35 -3.69
CA ILE A 53 -3.68 1.75 -3.00
C ILE A 53 -3.31 2.29 -1.61
N THR A 54 -2.54 1.51 -0.86
CA THR A 54 -2.16 1.80 0.54
C THR A 54 -1.10 2.90 0.70
N ALA A 55 -0.44 3.30 -0.39
CA ALA A 55 0.64 4.28 -0.41
C ALA A 55 1.90 3.90 0.39
N VAL A 56 2.02 2.64 0.80
CA VAL A 56 3.16 2.16 1.59
C VAL A 56 4.39 2.02 0.70
N SER A 57 5.57 2.45 1.19
CA SER A 57 6.84 2.27 0.47
C SER A 57 7.14 0.79 0.26
N GLN A 58 7.93 0.46 -0.76
CA GLN A 58 8.20 -0.94 -1.09
C GLN A 58 8.91 -1.69 0.05
N LYS A 59 9.75 -1.00 0.85
CA LYS A 59 10.41 -1.55 2.04
C LYS A 59 9.38 -1.97 3.09
N ASN A 60 8.49 -1.04 3.43
CA ASN A 60 7.46 -1.27 4.44
C ASN A 60 6.41 -2.27 3.94
N GLN A 61 6.08 -2.28 2.65
CA GLN A 61 5.17 -3.26 2.04
C GLN A 61 5.72 -4.69 2.17
N ARG A 62 7.03 -4.90 2.01
CA ARG A 62 7.67 -6.23 2.22
C ARG A 62 7.57 -6.66 3.68
N ALA A 63 7.82 -5.74 4.62
CA ALA A 63 7.70 -5.99 6.06
C ALA A 63 6.24 -6.34 6.44
N LEU A 64 5.29 -5.53 5.96
CA LEU A 64 3.86 -5.72 6.11
C LEU A 64 3.39 -7.06 5.56
N ALA A 65 3.81 -7.43 4.36
CA ALA A 65 3.47 -8.73 3.78
C ALA A 65 4.02 -9.90 4.62
N LYS A 66 5.22 -9.78 5.19
CA LYS A 66 5.79 -10.77 6.10
C LYS A 66 4.99 -10.88 7.40
N ALA A 67 4.59 -9.75 7.98
CA ALA A 67 3.76 -9.70 9.18
C ALA A 67 2.38 -10.32 8.94
N ILE A 68 1.71 -9.99 7.84
CA ILE A 68 0.42 -10.58 7.46
C ILE A 68 0.54 -12.09 7.26
N LYS A 69 1.58 -12.57 6.56
CA LYS A 69 1.79 -14.01 6.35
C LYS A 69 2.00 -14.75 7.68
N ARG A 70 2.77 -14.17 8.61
CA ARG A 70 2.96 -14.72 9.97
C ARG A 70 1.65 -14.76 10.75
N ALA A 71 0.90 -13.66 10.75
CA ALA A 71 -0.40 -13.57 11.42
C ALA A 71 -1.39 -14.61 10.87
N ARG A 72 -1.40 -14.85 9.55
CA ARG A 72 -2.20 -15.91 8.92
C ARG A 72 -1.78 -17.32 9.33
N PHE A 73 -0.47 -17.57 9.39
CA PHE A 73 0.04 -18.87 9.83
C PHE A 73 -0.36 -19.18 11.28
N LEU A 74 -0.40 -18.17 12.14
CA LEU A 74 -0.83 -18.28 13.53
C LEU A 74 -2.35 -18.26 13.74
N GLY A 75 -3.14 -18.16 12.66
CA GLY A 75 -4.61 -18.11 12.74
C GLY A 75 -5.21 -16.77 13.20
N LEU A 76 -4.41 -15.70 13.30
CA LEU A 76 -4.89 -14.37 13.69
C LEU A 76 -5.61 -13.64 12.54
N LEU A 77 -5.33 -14.01 11.29
CA LEU A 77 -5.93 -13.42 10.10
C LEU A 77 -6.34 -14.51 9.10
N PRO A 78 -7.47 -14.34 8.38
CA PRO A 78 -7.93 -15.31 7.40
C PRO A 78 -7.13 -15.22 6.09
N TYR A 79 -7.07 -16.35 5.37
CA TYR A 79 -6.57 -16.42 3.98
C TYR A 79 -7.65 -16.05 2.94
N VAL A 80 -8.91 -16.36 3.27
CA VAL A 80 -10.11 -16.12 2.47
C VAL A 80 -11.24 -15.88 3.46
N ILE A 81 -12.06 -14.86 3.22
CA ILE A 81 -13.33 -14.67 3.92
C ILE A 81 -14.44 -14.86 2.86
N LYS A 82 -15.46 -15.64 3.24
CA LYS A 82 -16.59 -16.01 2.38
C LYS A 82 -17.57 -14.85 2.25
#